data_AF-A0AAD6MT52-F1
#
_entry.id   AF-A0AAD6MT52-F1
#
_cell.length_a   1.000
_cell.length_b   1.000
_cell.length_c   1.000
_cell.angle_alpha   90.00
_cell.angle_beta   90.00
_cell.angle_gamma   90.00
#
_symmetry.space_group_name_H-M   'P 1'
#
loop_
_entity.id
_entity.type
_entity.pdbx_description
1 polymer ?
#
loop_
_entity_poly.entity_id
_entity_poly.type
_entity_poly.pdbx_seq_one_letter_code
_entity_poly.pdbx_strand_id
1 'polypeptide(L)'
;MESARASQVDDITWHIYVGTITTILPATVAVLLRFVARRVSRAGLWWDDYTIAIALAINWAMAALRWAQILLDFYGPNCNALSSGNVQEFGKSFLALQLVYFLNAVFTKASLLLLYYRIFGVIRGFRWALWVSGFLVVAYWIACTLVTIFECWPIPKLWNPNLPGKCINVGSFGRWSGLANVIIDILILCLPYPMAWRLQVTLRQKLILTGIFLLGTLRRFVQEHRARNLVID
;
A
#
# COMPACT_ATOMS: atom_id res chain seq x y z
N MET A 1 24.38 16.14 21.42
CA MET A 1 23.86 14.83 20.99
C MET A 1 22.35 14.72 21.14
N GLU A 2 21.75 15.14 22.26
CA GLU A 2 20.30 15.11 22.47
C GLU A 2 19.50 15.98 21.49
N SER A 3 19.99 17.21 21.23
CA SER A 3 19.38 18.14 20.27
C SER A 3 19.36 17.62 18.82
N ALA A 4 20.38 16.87 18.39
CA ALA A 4 20.44 16.27 17.04
C ALA A 4 19.52 15.03 16.92
N ARG A 5 19.26 14.33 18.03
CA ARG A 5 18.35 13.19 18.06
C ARG A 5 16.88 13.65 18.04
N ALA A 6 16.56 14.72 18.77
CA ALA A 6 15.24 15.34 18.74
C ALA A 6 14.86 15.80 17.33
N SER A 7 15.78 16.50 16.63
CA SER A 7 15.55 16.91 15.24
C SER A 7 15.34 15.73 14.29
N GLN A 8 16.05 14.61 14.50
CA GLN A 8 15.91 13.42 13.65
C GLN A 8 14.55 12.71 13.84
N VAL A 9 14.01 12.70 15.06
CA VAL A 9 12.68 12.14 15.36
C VAL A 9 11.57 13.01 14.78
N ASP A 10 11.70 14.33 14.90
CA ASP A 10 10.75 15.29 14.35
C ASP A 10 10.69 15.18 12.82
N ASP A 11 11.85 15.00 12.16
CA ASP A 11 11.92 14.77 10.71
C ASP A 11 11.19 13.50 10.28
N ILE A 12 11.38 12.38 10.99
CA ILE A 12 10.71 11.11 10.67
C ILE A 12 9.19 11.25 10.83
N THR A 13 8.77 11.86 11.94
CA THR A 13 7.36 12.09 12.26
C THR A 13 6.69 12.97 11.21
N TRP A 14 7.33 14.07 10.83
CA TRP A 14 6.86 14.97 9.78
C TRP A 14 6.70 14.26 8.43
N HIS A 15 7.68 13.42 8.06
CA HIS A 15 7.60 12.63 6.84
C HIS A 15 6.42 11.64 6.83
N ILE A 16 6.07 11.05 7.98
CA ILE A 16 4.91 10.14 8.09
C ILE A 16 3.60 10.92 7.92
N TYR A 17 3.46 12.09 8.55
CA TYR A 17 2.27 12.95 8.40
C TYR A 17 2.08 13.41 6.95
N VAL A 18 3.12 13.96 6.33
CA VAL A 18 3.05 14.41 4.93
C VAL A 18 2.75 13.22 3.99
N GLY A 19 3.37 12.06 4.22
CA GLY A 19 3.13 10.86 3.43
C GLY A 19 1.70 10.34 3.54
N THR A 20 1.13 10.31 4.74
CA THR A 20 -0.25 9.85 4.98
C THR A 20 -1.28 10.82 4.41
N ILE A 21 -1.14 12.12 4.67
CA ILE A 21 -2.07 13.14 4.17
C ILE A 21 -2.10 13.15 2.64
N THR A 22 -0.92 13.10 2.01
CA THR A 22 -0.83 13.13 0.54
C THR A 22 -1.37 11.88 -0.15
N THR A 23 -1.55 10.77 0.56
CA THR A 23 -2.13 9.54 0.00
C THR A 23 -3.63 9.42 0.27
N ILE A 24 -4.10 9.87 1.44
CA ILE A 24 -5.51 9.80 1.82
C ILE A 24 -6.36 10.82 1.07
N LEU A 25 -5.90 12.07 0.96
CA LEU A 25 -6.65 13.15 0.29
C LEU A 25 -7.02 12.82 -1.17
N PRO A 26 -6.08 12.42 -2.06
CA PRO A 26 -6.46 12.07 -3.42
C PRO A 26 -7.32 10.80 -3.48
N ALA A 27 -7.13 9.85 -2.57
CA ALA A 27 -7.93 8.64 -2.50
C ALA A 27 -9.40 8.93 -2.13
N THR A 28 -9.64 9.75 -1.09
CA THR A 28 -10.99 10.15 -0.70
C THR A 28 -11.68 10.93 -1.79
N VAL A 29 -11.00 11.91 -2.40
CA VAL A 29 -11.53 12.71 -3.51
C VAL A 29 -11.87 11.81 -4.71
N ALA A 30 -10.99 10.88 -5.08
CA ALA A 30 -11.24 9.97 -6.20
C ALA A 30 -12.45 9.05 -5.96
N VAL A 31 -12.62 8.53 -4.74
CA VAL A 31 -13.76 7.67 -4.39
C VAL A 31 -15.06 8.49 -4.36
N LEU A 32 -15.05 9.69 -3.79
CA LEU A 32 -16.21 10.58 -3.80
C LEU A 32 -16.62 10.95 -5.23
N LEU A 33 -15.67 11.34 -6.08
CA LEU A 33 -15.91 11.61 -7.49
C LEU A 33 -16.51 10.39 -8.21
N ARG A 34 -16.02 9.18 -7.91
CA ARG A 34 -16.55 7.93 -8.47
C ARG A 34 -18.00 7.69 -8.07
N PHE A 35 -18.35 7.92 -6.81
CA PHE A 35 -19.75 7.82 -6.34
C PHE A 35 -20.66 8.89 -6.96
N VAL A 36 -20.18 10.14 -7.06
CA VAL A 36 -20.92 11.24 -7.70
C VAL A 36 -21.14 10.96 -9.18
N ALA A 37 -20.09 10.57 -9.91
CA ALA A 37 -20.19 10.20 -11.32
C ALA A 37 -21.21 9.08 -11.54
N ARG A 38 -21.22 8.06 -10.68
CA ARG A 38 -22.20 6.96 -10.76
C ARG A 38 -23.64 7.39 -10.44
N ARG A 39 -23.83 8.27 -9.47
CA ARG A 39 -25.14 8.87 -9.17
C ARG A 39 -25.66 9.65 -10.38
N VAL A 40 -24.81 10.46 -11.02
CA VAL A 40 -25.15 11.25 -12.21
C VAL A 40 -25.45 10.36 -13.41
N SER A 41 -24.64 9.31 -13.65
CA SER A 41 -24.84 8.36 -14.75
C SER A 41 -25.96 7.34 -14.51
N ARG A 42 -26.65 7.37 -13.35
CA ARG A 42 -27.69 6.41 -12.95
C ARG A 42 -27.28 4.93 -13.12
N ALA A 43 -25.99 4.64 -12.98
CA ALA A 43 -25.42 3.34 -13.37
C ALA A 43 -25.72 2.19 -12.37
N GLY A 44 -26.43 2.46 -11.27
CA GLY A 44 -26.68 1.49 -10.19
C GLY A 44 -25.43 1.11 -9.40
N LEU A 45 -25.61 0.76 -8.11
CA LEU A 45 -24.52 0.29 -7.25
C LEU A 45 -24.21 -1.18 -7.56
N TRP A 46 -22.92 -1.52 -7.65
CA TRP A 46 -22.44 -2.89 -7.88
C TRP A 46 -21.34 -3.27 -6.89
N TRP A 47 -20.96 -4.55 -6.85
CA TRP A 47 -19.91 -5.09 -5.97
C TRP A 47 -18.59 -4.30 -6.00
N ASP A 48 -18.21 -3.73 -7.15
CA ASP A 48 -17.08 -2.80 -7.27
C ASP A 48 -17.14 -1.64 -6.26
N ASP A 49 -18.33 -1.09 -6.05
CA ASP A 49 -18.56 0.13 -5.27
C ASP A 49 -18.41 -0.15 -3.77
N TYR A 50 -18.83 -1.34 -3.35
CA TYR A 50 -18.60 -1.82 -1.99
C TYR A 50 -17.13 -2.11 -1.76
N THR A 51 -16.45 -2.76 -2.71
CA THR A 51 -15.02 -3.07 -2.56
C THR A 51 -14.14 -1.82 -2.47
N ILE A 52 -14.44 -0.77 -3.24
CA ILE A 52 -13.68 0.49 -3.16
C ILE A 52 -13.99 1.27 -1.88
N ALA A 53 -15.23 1.21 -1.36
CA ALA A 53 -15.58 1.81 -0.08
C ALA A 53 -14.88 1.11 1.08
N ILE A 54 -14.80 -0.22 1.04
CA ILE A 54 -14.04 -1.02 2.01
C ILE A 54 -12.55 -0.68 1.92
N ALA A 55 -11.97 -0.60 0.72
CA ALA A 55 -10.57 -0.17 0.54
C ALA A 55 -10.32 1.22 1.15
N LEU A 56 -11.24 2.17 0.94
CA LEU A 56 -11.12 3.50 1.53
C LEU A 56 -11.16 3.46 3.06
N ALA A 57 -12.06 2.67 3.65
CA ALA A 57 -12.15 2.50 5.10
C ALA A 57 -10.87 1.88 5.68
N ILE A 58 -10.31 0.87 5.01
CA ILE A 58 -9.02 0.26 5.38
C ILE A 58 -7.90 1.30 5.30
N ASN A 59 -7.89 2.14 4.26
CA ASN A 59 -6.88 3.19 4.11
C ASN A 59 -6.93 4.22 5.24
N TRP A 60 -8.13 4.61 5.68
CA TRP A 60 -8.31 5.45 6.86
C TRP A 60 -7.88 4.75 8.15
N ALA A 61 -8.19 3.46 8.31
CA ALA A 61 -7.76 2.69 9.46
C ALA A 61 -6.23 2.62 9.57
N MET A 62 -5.52 2.42 8.44
CA MET A 62 -4.06 2.47 8.42
C MET A 62 -3.51 3.84 8.82
N ALA A 63 -4.13 4.91 8.35
CA ALA A 63 -3.73 6.27 8.71
C ALA A 63 -3.86 6.52 10.21
N ALA A 64 -5.01 6.15 10.78
CA ALA A 64 -5.28 6.26 12.20
C ALA A 64 -4.27 5.46 13.02
N LEU A 65 -3.96 4.22 12.62
CA LEU A 65 -2.96 3.39 13.30
C LEU A 65 -1.56 4.02 13.26
N ARG A 66 -1.15 4.59 12.12
CA ARG A 66 0.15 5.30 12.01
C ARG A 66 0.22 6.54 12.88
N TRP A 67 -0.85 7.33 12.93
CA TRP A 67 -0.89 8.51 13.79
C TRP A 67 -0.94 8.11 15.27
N ALA A 68 -1.65 7.03 15.63
CA ALA A 68 -1.63 6.48 16.98
C ALA A 68 -0.22 6.05 17.39
N GLN A 69 0.56 5.46 16.48
CA GLN A 69 1.95 5.08 16.80
C GLN A 69 2.87 6.28 17.05
N ILE A 70 2.63 7.40 16.38
CA ILE A 70 3.35 8.65 16.63
C ILE A 70 2.98 9.21 18.00
N LEU A 71 1.68 9.26 18.31
CA LEU A 71 1.18 9.80 19.58
C LEU A 71 1.61 8.97 20.80
N LEU A 72 1.86 7.67 20.61
CA LEU A 72 2.36 6.75 21.64
C LEU A 72 3.90 6.74 21.73
N ASP A 73 4.58 7.67 21.05
CA ASP A 73 6.02 7.93 21.14
C ASP A 73 6.92 6.74 20.78
N PHE A 74 6.41 5.79 19.99
CA PHE A 74 7.20 4.62 19.55
C PHE A 74 8.43 4.98 18.69
N TYR A 75 8.45 6.18 18.11
CA TYR A 75 9.54 6.68 17.27
C TYR A 75 10.46 7.70 18.00
N GLY A 76 10.22 7.95 19.30
CA GLY A 76 10.90 8.97 20.09
C GLY A 76 12.38 8.70 20.43
N PRO A 77 13.11 9.69 20.99
CA PRO A 77 14.55 9.59 21.32
C PRO A 77 14.90 8.51 22.37
N ASN A 78 13.88 7.91 23.00
CA ASN A 78 13.97 6.78 23.91
C ASN A 78 13.83 5.42 23.21
N CYS A 79 14.08 5.30 21.89
CA CYS A 79 14.14 4.02 21.15
C CYS A 79 15.01 2.94 21.82
N ASN A 80 16.04 3.33 22.58
CA ASN A 80 16.91 2.42 23.33
C ASN A 80 16.52 2.27 24.81
N ALA A 81 15.59 3.09 25.30
CA ALA A 81 15.08 3.12 26.67
C ALA A 81 13.60 2.70 26.76
N LEU A 82 13.05 2.08 25.70
CA LEU A 82 11.77 1.40 25.80
C LEU A 82 11.94 0.24 26.79
N SER A 83 11.21 0.33 27.90
CA SER A 83 10.96 -0.83 28.74
C SER A 83 10.51 -2.00 27.85
N SER A 84 10.94 -3.22 28.16
CA SER A 84 10.68 -4.43 27.38
C SER A 84 9.21 -4.61 26.94
N GLY A 85 8.26 -4.07 27.70
CA GLY A 85 6.84 -4.02 27.32
C GLY A 85 6.53 -3.17 26.08
N ASN A 86 7.15 -2.01 25.90
CA ASN A 86 6.80 -1.10 24.80
C ASN A 86 7.40 -1.57 23.45
N VAL A 87 8.53 -2.28 23.45
CA VAL A 87 9.11 -2.89 22.24
C VAL A 87 8.18 -3.97 21.69
N GLN A 88 7.56 -4.75 22.57
CA GLN A 88 6.63 -5.80 22.19
C GLN A 88 5.35 -5.23 21.56
N GLU A 89 4.78 -4.18 22.15
CA GLU A 89 3.59 -3.50 21.60
C GLU A 89 3.86 -2.79 20.27
N PHE A 90 5.06 -2.22 20.10
CA PHE A 90 5.48 -1.67 18.82
C PHE A 90 5.53 -2.73 17.72
N GLY A 91 6.15 -3.88 17.99
CA GLY A 91 6.19 -4.99 17.05
C GLY A 91 4.78 -5.43 16.65
N LYS A 92 3.82 -5.46 17.59
CA LYS A 92 2.46 -5.97 17.34
C LYS A 92 1.73 -5.04 16.39
N SER A 93 1.86 -3.75 16.66
CA SER A 93 1.31 -2.67 15.86
C SER A 93 1.93 -2.65 14.46
N PHE A 94 3.24 -2.88 14.34
CA PHE A 94 3.95 -2.90 13.07
C PHE A 94 3.53 -4.09 12.20
N LEU A 95 3.43 -5.30 12.78
CA LEU A 95 2.93 -6.49 12.10
C LEU A 95 1.50 -6.27 11.59
N ALA A 96 0.62 -5.71 12.45
CA ALA A 96 -0.74 -5.37 12.07
C ALA A 96 -0.78 -4.40 10.87
N LEU A 97 0.04 -3.35 10.90
CA LEU A 97 0.13 -2.39 9.80
C LEU A 97 0.58 -3.01 8.48
N GLN A 98 1.55 -3.95 8.49
CA GLN A 98 1.95 -4.66 7.28
C GLN A 98 0.79 -5.47 6.70
N LEU A 99 0.06 -6.21 7.53
CA LEU A 99 -1.08 -7.02 7.08
C LEU A 99 -2.21 -6.15 6.51
N VAL A 100 -2.55 -5.07 7.19
CA VAL A 100 -3.58 -4.12 6.73
C VAL A 100 -3.15 -3.46 5.41
N TYR A 101 -1.86 -3.16 5.23
CA TYR A 101 -1.33 -2.65 3.96
C TYR A 101 -1.55 -3.63 2.80
N PHE A 102 -1.20 -4.91 2.98
CA PHE A 102 -1.40 -5.91 1.94
C PHE A 102 -2.88 -6.14 1.63
N LEU A 103 -3.75 -6.12 2.64
CA LEU A 103 -5.20 -6.19 2.44
C LEU A 103 -5.70 -5.01 1.60
N ASN A 104 -5.30 -3.78 1.95
CA ASN A 104 -5.70 -2.59 1.19
C ASN A 104 -5.27 -2.68 -0.29
N ALA A 105 -4.04 -3.17 -0.52
CA ALA A 105 -3.53 -3.36 -1.87
C ALA A 105 -4.39 -4.35 -2.68
N VAL A 106 -4.83 -5.46 -2.09
CA VAL A 106 -5.72 -6.43 -2.75
C VAL A 106 -7.09 -5.84 -3.03
N PHE A 107 -7.74 -5.22 -2.06
CA PHE A 107 -9.09 -4.67 -2.24
C PHE A 107 -9.13 -3.58 -3.31
N THR A 108 -8.10 -2.73 -3.35
CA THR A 108 -7.97 -1.69 -4.38
C THR A 108 -7.88 -2.31 -5.79
N LYS A 109 -7.05 -3.35 -5.96
CA LYS A 109 -6.91 -4.06 -7.23
C LYS A 109 -8.18 -4.84 -7.57
N ALA A 110 -8.82 -5.47 -6.59
CA ALA A 110 -10.06 -6.22 -6.78
C ALA A 110 -11.19 -5.32 -7.31
N SER A 111 -11.35 -4.10 -6.78
CA SER A 111 -12.28 -3.11 -7.34
C SER A 111 -11.98 -2.82 -8.82
N LEU A 112 -10.72 -2.53 -9.17
CA LEU A 112 -10.34 -2.29 -10.56
C LEU A 112 -10.65 -3.48 -11.48
N LEU A 113 -10.35 -4.71 -11.05
CA LEU A 113 -10.66 -5.91 -11.81
C LEU A 113 -12.17 -6.11 -11.98
N LEU A 114 -12.98 -5.88 -10.94
CA LEU A 114 -14.43 -5.96 -11.01
C LEU A 114 -15.02 -4.90 -11.95
N LEU A 115 -14.48 -3.68 -11.94
CA LEU A 115 -14.83 -2.63 -12.88
C LEU A 115 -14.54 -3.07 -14.32
N TYR A 116 -13.36 -3.62 -14.58
CA TYR A 116 -12.99 -4.10 -15.91
C TYR A 116 -13.84 -5.29 -16.35
N TYR A 117 -14.17 -6.20 -15.44
CA TYR A 117 -15.09 -7.30 -15.71
C TYR A 117 -16.47 -6.78 -16.12
N ARG A 118 -16.97 -5.74 -15.46
CA ARG A 118 -18.26 -5.14 -15.81
C ARG A 118 -18.25 -4.45 -17.18
N ILE A 119 -17.18 -3.74 -17.53
CA ILE A 119 -17.11 -2.97 -18.78
C ILE A 119 -16.80 -3.87 -19.99
N PHE A 120 -15.82 -4.76 -19.86
CA PHE A 120 -15.26 -5.53 -20.98
C PHE A 120 -15.45 -7.05 -20.85
N GLY A 121 -16.19 -7.51 -19.84
CA GLY A 121 -16.44 -8.94 -19.59
C GLY A 121 -17.25 -9.67 -20.66
N VAL A 122 -17.74 -8.96 -21.68
CA VAL A 122 -18.40 -9.54 -22.86
C VAL A 122 -17.43 -10.44 -23.66
N ILE A 123 -16.12 -10.15 -23.61
CA ILE A 123 -15.11 -10.85 -24.43
C ILE A 123 -14.44 -11.97 -23.62
N ARG A 124 -14.55 -13.21 -24.09
CA ARG A 124 -14.00 -14.40 -23.42
C ARG A 124 -12.49 -14.31 -23.16
N GLY A 125 -11.70 -13.83 -24.12
CA GLY A 125 -10.25 -13.68 -23.95
C GLY A 125 -9.88 -12.67 -22.86
N PHE A 126 -10.64 -11.57 -22.75
CA PHE A 126 -10.43 -10.56 -21.71
C PHE A 126 -10.81 -11.07 -20.32
N ARG A 127 -11.86 -11.91 -20.24
CA ARG A 127 -12.21 -12.60 -18.99
C ARG A 127 -11.05 -13.45 -18.46
N TRP A 128 -10.41 -14.25 -19.32
CA TRP A 128 -9.25 -15.04 -18.91
C TRP A 128 -8.11 -14.17 -18.36
N ALA A 129 -7.81 -13.06 -19.04
CA ALA A 129 -6.80 -12.11 -18.55
C ALA A 129 -7.16 -11.56 -17.16
N LEU A 130 -8.43 -11.20 -16.92
CA LEU A 130 -8.89 -10.76 -15.60
C LEU A 130 -8.75 -11.83 -14.52
N TRP A 131 -9.11 -13.09 -14.81
CA TRP A 131 -8.96 -14.19 -13.86
C TRP A 131 -7.49 -14.45 -13.52
N VAL A 132 -6.61 -14.43 -14.51
CA VAL A 132 -5.15 -14.58 -14.31
C VAL A 132 -4.60 -13.44 -13.46
N SER A 133 -4.98 -12.19 -13.75
CA SER A 133 -4.56 -11.04 -12.93
C SER A 133 -5.11 -11.13 -11.51
N GLY A 134 -6.36 -11.59 -11.33
CA GLY A 134 -6.95 -11.78 -10.01
C GLY A 134 -6.20 -12.84 -9.20
N PHE A 135 -5.87 -13.96 -9.84
CA PHE A 135 -5.04 -15.00 -9.24
C PHE A 135 -3.66 -14.46 -8.84
N LEU A 136 -3.00 -13.68 -9.71
CA LEU A 136 -1.70 -13.08 -9.41
C LEU A 136 -1.76 -12.16 -8.18
N VAL A 137 -2.81 -11.35 -8.05
CA VAL A 137 -3.01 -10.45 -6.89
C VAL A 137 -3.19 -11.25 -5.60
N VAL A 138 -4.01 -12.30 -5.63
CA VAL A 138 -4.24 -13.17 -4.47
C VAL A 138 -2.97 -13.93 -4.10
N ALA A 139 -2.25 -14.48 -5.08
CA ALA A 139 -0.99 -15.18 -4.85
C ALA A 139 0.07 -14.25 -4.22
N TYR A 140 0.18 -13.02 -4.70
CA TYR A 140 1.04 -12.00 -4.12
C TYR A 140 0.67 -11.71 -2.65
N TRP A 141 -0.62 -11.55 -2.36
CA TRP A 141 -1.10 -11.32 -1.00
C TRP A 141 -0.80 -12.47 -0.05
N ILE A 142 -1.04 -13.71 -0.48
CA ILE A 142 -0.74 -14.91 0.31
C ILE A 142 0.76 -14.97 0.59
N ALA A 143 1.59 -14.81 -0.43
CA ALA A 143 3.05 -14.86 -0.28
C ALA A 143 3.56 -13.80 0.71
N CYS A 144 3.12 -12.54 0.56
CA CYS A 144 3.54 -11.47 1.46
C CYS A 144 3.03 -11.67 2.88
N THR A 145 1.79 -12.12 3.05
CA THR A 145 1.20 -12.39 4.37
C THR A 145 1.95 -13.50 5.10
N LEU A 146 2.30 -14.59 4.41
CA LEU A 146 3.09 -15.67 4.99
C LEU A 146 4.47 -15.19 5.42
N VAL A 147 5.17 -14.42 4.58
CA VAL A 147 6.50 -13.90 4.92
C VAL A 147 6.43 -12.94 6.12
N THR A 148 5.39 -12.10 6.20
CA THR A 148 5.17 -11.20 7.33
C THR A 148 4.88 -11.98 8.62
N ILE A 149 4.04 -13.02 8.58
CA ILE A 149 3.75 -13.85 9.75
C ILE A 149 5.00 -14.61 10.24
N PHE A 150 5.83 -15.07 9.30
CA PHE A 150 7.05 -15.83 9.56
C PHE A 150 8.32 -14.99 9.45
N GLU A 151 8.23 -13.69 9.72
CA GLU A 151 9.37 -12.77 9.56
C GLU A 151 10.52 -13.04 10.54
N CYS A 152 10.24 -13.73 11.66
CA CYS A 152 11.25 -14.19 12.62
C CYS A 152 11.10 -15.68 12.90
N TRP A 153 12.24 -16.36 13.03
CA TRP A 153 12.32 -17.74 13.49
C TRP A 153 13.25 -17.86 14.71
N PRO A 154 12.73 -18.25 15.88
CA PRO A 154 11.34 -18.62 16.19
C PRO A 154 10.42 -17.39 16.35
N ILE A 155 9.11 -17.54 16.09
CA ILE A 155 8.11 -16.44 16.13
C ILE A 155 8.17 -15.60 17.43
N PRO A 156 8.37 -16.18 18.64
CA PRO A 156 8.49 -15.40 19.87
C PRO A 156 9.63 -14.38 19.88
N LYS A 157 10.64 -14.53 19.01
CA LYS A 157 11.73 -13.57 18.85
C LYS A 157 11.25 -12.22 18.32
N LEU A 158 10.14 -12.17 17.59
CA LEU A 158 9.51 -10.92 17.16
C LEU A 158 9.13 -10.03 18.35
N TRP A 159 8.69 -10.67 19.44
CA TRP A 159 8.21 -10.04 20.65
C TRP A 159 9.28 -9.83 21.71
N ASN A 160 10.35 -10.63 21.65
CA ASN A 160 11.44 -10.67 22.63
C ASN A 160 12.79 -10.71 21.89
N PRO A 161 13.43 -9.55 21.66
CA PRO A 161 14.66 -9.47 20.88
C PRO A 161 15.84 -10.22 21.53
N ASN A 162 15.77 -10.48 22.84
CA ASN A 162 16.78 -11.21 23.60
C ASN A 162 16.80 -12.73 23.32
N LEU A 163 15.79 -13.27 22.64
CA LEU A 163 15.75 -14.70 22.30
C LEU A 163 16.72 -15.03 21.15
N PRO A 164 17.41 -16.18 21.20
CA PRO A 164 18.23 -16.65 20.08
C PRO A 164 17.34 -16.96 18.87
N GLY A 165 17.84 -16.65 17.67
CA GLY A 165 17.11 -16.86 16.42
C GLY A 165 17.51 -15.88 15.32
N LYS A 166 16.88 -15.99 14.15
CA LYS A 166 17.12 -15.13 12.99
C LYS A 166 15.82 -14.47 12.54
N CYS A 167 15.89 -13.21 12.14
CA CYS A 167 14.77 -12.47 11.55
C CYS A 167 15.16 -12.00 10.16
N ILE A 168 14.17 -11.87 9.27
CA ILE A 168 14.39 -11.30 7.95
C ILE A 168 14.68 -9.81 8.07
N ASN A 169 15.39 -9.26 7.09
CA ASN A 169 15.53 -7.81 6.99
C ASN A 169 14.21 -7.20 6.48
N VAL A 170 13.40 -6.68 7.40
CA VAL A 170 12.10 -6.05 7.12
C VAL A 170 12.21 -4.88 6.14
N GLY A 171 13.32 -4.13 6.15
CA GLY A 171 13.56 -3.01 5.22
C GLY A 171 13.83 -3.48 3.79
N SER A 172 14.58 -4.57 3.62
CA SER A 172 14.78 -5.20 2.31
C SER A 172 13.50 -5.85 1.80
N PHE A 173 12.79 -6.58 2.67
CA PHE A 173 11.50 -7.20 2.31
C PHE A 173 10.45 -6.16 1.91
N GLY A 174 10.33 -5.06 2.64
CA GLY A 174 9.44 -3.95 2.32
C GLY A 174 9.74 -3.32 0.96
N ARG A 175 11.03 -3.18 0.60
CA ARG A 175 11.43 -2.66 -0.72
C ARG A 175 11.04 -3.58 -1.86
N TRP A 176 11.36 -4.87 -1.76
CA TRP A 176 11.06 -5.85 -2.81
C TRP A 176 9.56 -6.12 -2.95
N SER A 177 8.85 -6.28 -1.83
CA SER A 177 7.39 -6.45 -1.85
C SER A 177 6.71 -5.22 -2.43
N GLY A 178 7.18 -4.02 -2.08
CA GLY A 178 6.77 -2.79 -2.71
C GLY A 178 6.95 -2.83 -4.22
N LEU A 179 8.16 -3.10 -4.71
CA LEU A 179 8.45 -3.12 -6.15
C LEU A 179 7.53 -4.09 -6.89
N ALA A 180 7.34 -5.30 -6.36
CA ALA A 180 6.42 -6.29 -6.91
C ALA A 180 4.97 -5.76 -6.98
N ASN A 181 4.50 -5.07 -5.94
CA ASN A 181 3.15 -4.48 -5.94
C ASN A 181 2.95 -3.48 -7.09
N VAL A 182 3.97 -2.64 -7.35
CA VAL A 182 3.93 -1.65 -8.45
C VAL A 182 3.94 -2.33 -9.81
N ILE A 183 4.71 -3.40 -9.99
CA ILE A 183 4.70 -4.18 -11.23
C ILE A 183 3.31 -4.75 -11.49
N ILE A 184 2.65 -5.28 -10.46
CA ILE A 184 1.27 -5.78 -10.56
C ILE A 184 0.30 -4.63 -10.90
N ASP A 185 0.46 -3.45 -10.32
CA ASP A 185 -0.36 -2.27 -10.68
C ASP A 185 -0.22 -1.92 -12.17
N ILE A 186 1.00 -1.91 -12.70
CA ILE A 186 1.26 -1.68 -14.13
C ILE A 186 0.53 -2.72 -14.98
N LEU A 187 0.68 -4.00 -14.63
CA LEU A 187 0.09 -5.10 -15.39
C LEU A 187 -1.44 -4.97 -15.46
N ILE A 188 -2.08 -4.63 -14.33
CA ILE A 188 -3.54 -4.42 -14.27
C ILE A 188 -3.96 -3.19 -15.06
N LEU A 189 -3.24 -2.08 -14.95
CA LEU A 189 -3.56 -0.84 -15.67
C LEU A 189 -3.33 -0.95 -17.18
N CYS A 190 -2.39 -1.79 -17.61
CA CYS A 190 -2.15 -2.09 -19.02
C CYS A 190 -3.17 -3.07 -19.60
N LEU A 191 -3.89 -3.84 -18.77
CA LEU A 191 -4.88 -4.82 -19.21
C LEU A 191 -5.94 -4.27 -20.18
N PRO A 192 -6.58 -3.10 -19.93
CA PRO A 192 -7.55 -2.53 -20.87
C PRO A 192 -6.90 -1.90 -22.12
N TYR A 193 -5.58 -1.73 -22.18
CA TYR A 193 -4.93 -0.98 -23.26
C TYR A 193 -5.12 -1.61 -24.65
N PRO A 194 -4.92 -2.93 -24.85
CA PRO A 194 -5.20 -3.58 -26.15
C PRO A 194 -6.67 -3.47 -26.56
N MET A 195 -7.58 -3.44 -25.58
CA MET A 195 -9.02 -3.32 -25.80
C MET A 195 -9.43 -1.88 -26.15
N ALA A 196 -8.83 -0.90 -25.46
CA ALA A 196 -9.02 0.53 -25.67
C ALA A 196 -8.53 1.01 -27.04
N TRP A 197 -7.56 0.32 -27.64
CA TRP A 197 -7.15 0.60 -29.03
C TRP A 197 -8.20 0.20 -30.05
N ARG A 198 -9.05 -0.79 -29.75
CA ARG A 198 -10.15 -1.20 -30.62
C ARG A 198 -11.43 -0.38 -30.40
N LEU A 199 -11.56 0.27 -29.24
CA LEU A 199 -12.75 1.02 -28.85
C LEU A 199 -12.33 2.45 -28.54
N GLN A 200 -12.37 3.34 -29.55
CA GLN A 200 -11.91 4.74 -29.55
C GLN A 200 -11.97 5.50 -28.20
N VAL A 201 -10.99 5.27 -27.32
CA VAL A 201 -10.90 5.99 -26.04
C VAL A 201 -10.12 7.29 -26.24
N THR A 202 -10.62 8.39 -25.68
CA THR A 202 -10.02 9.74 -25.82
C THR A 202 -8.63 9.83 -25.15
N LEU A 203 -7.70 10.52 -25.81
CA LEU A 203 -6.31 10.74 -25.37
C LEU A 203 -6.16 11.24 -23.92
N ARG A 204 -7.16 11.98 -23.40
CA ARG A 204 -7.18 12.47 -22.01
C ARG A 204 -7.11 11.34 -20.97
N GLN A 205 -7.82 10.23 -21.19
CA GLN A 205 -7.79 9.11 -20.23
C GLN A 205 -6.44 8.38 -20.26
N LYS A 206 -5.78 8.32 -21.43
CA LYS A 206 -4.42 7.77 -21.55
C LYS A 206 -3.41 8.62 -20.76
N LEU A 207 -3.49 9.94 -20.88
CA LEU A 207 -2.57 10.86 -20.18
C LEU A 207 -2.71 10.82 -18.66
N ILE A 208 -3.94 10.73 -18.14
CA ILE A 208 -4.20 10.64 -16.69
C ILE A 208 -3.57 9.36 -16.11
N LEU A 209 -3.71 8.22 -16.79
CA LEU A 209 -3.15 6.95 -16.34
C LEU A 209 -1.62 6.96 -16.33
N THR A 210 -0.99 7.52 -17.37
CA THR A 210 0.47 7.68 -17.40
C THR A 210 0.97 8.67 -16.33
N GLY A 211 0.22 9.73 -16.04
CA GLY A 211 0.57 10.72 -15.02
C GLY A 211 0.54 10.15 -13.60
N ILE A 212 -0.51 9.37 -13.26
CA ILE A 212 -0.61 8.68 -11.97
C ILE A 212 0.55 7.68 -11.80
N PHE A 213 0.91 6.98 -12.87
CA PHE A 213 2.03 6.04 -12.87
C PHE A 213 3.39 6.71 -12.62
N LEU A 214 3.67 7.81 -13.33
CA LEU A 214 4.91 8.57 -13.16
C LEU A 214 5.05 9.10 -11.72
N LEU A 215 3.97 9.65 -11.17
CA LEU A 215 3.98 10.18 -9.80
C LEU A 215 4.27 9.09 -8.75
N GLY A 216 3.70 7.88 -8.95
CA GLY A 216 3.93 6.74 -8.06
C GLY A 216 5.37 6.21 -8.08
N THR A 217 5.96 6.07 -9.28
CA THR A 217 7.34 5.61 -9.45
C THR A 217 8.35 6.65 -9.00
N LEU A 218 8.13 7.94 -9.30
CA LEU A 218 9.00 9.03 -8.84
C LEU A 218 9.10 9.10 -7.31
N ARG A 219 7.98 8.97 -6.59
CA ARG A 219 8.01 8.96 -5.11
C ARG A 219 8.92 7.88 -4.55
N ARG A 220 8.80 6.65 -5.08
CA ARG A 220 9.61 5.52 -4.60
C ARG A 220 11.08 5.64 -4.99
N PHE A 221 11.34 6.15 -6.19
CA PHE A 221 12.69 6.39 -6.67
C PHE A 221 13.41 7.45 -5.84
N VAL A 222 12.73 8.56 -5.53
CA VAL A 222 13.25 9.62 -4.65
C VAL A 222 13.55 9.08 -3.25
N GLN A 223 12.67 8.24 -2.71
CA GLN A 223 12.87 7.64 -1.39
C GLN A 223 14.04 6.66 -1.36
N GLU A 224 14.23 5.85 -2.41
CA GLU A 224 15.38 4.94 -2.52
C GLU A 224 16.70 5.71 -2.66
N HIS A 225 16.72 6.80 -3.45
CA HIS A 225 17.90 7.65 -3.55
C HIS A 225 18.26 8.30 -2.21
N ARG A 226 17.25 8.75 -1.45
CA ARG A 226 17.47 9.31 -0.12
C ARG A 226 17.95 8.26 0.89
N ALA A 227 17.40 7.05 0.83
CA ALA A 227 17.82 5.95 1.70
C ALA A 227 19.26 5.49 1.42
N ARG A 228 19.69 5.49 0.15
CA ARG A 228 21.10 5.22 -0.21
C ARG A 228 22.04 6.29 0.31
N ASN A 229 21.67 7.57 0.21
CA ASN A 229 22.52 8.66 0.69
C ASN A 229 22.71 8.63 2.22
N LEU A 230 21.70 8.22 2.98
CA LEU A 230 21.78 8.10 4.45
C LEU A 230 22.62 6.91 4.96
N VAL A 231 23.03 5.98 4.08
CA VAL A 231 23.87 4.83 4.45
C VAL A 231 25.36 5.09 4.15
N ILE A 232 25.67 6.18 3.42
CA ILE A 232 27.03 6.51 2.97
C ILE A 232 27.66 7.62 3.84
N ASP A 233 26.86 8.32 4.65
CA ASP A 233 27.30 9.26 5.70
C ASP A 233 27.23 8.60 7.09
#